data_AF-A0AAX1L876-F1
#
_entry.id   AF-A0AAX1L876-F1
#
_cell.length_a   1.000
_cell.length_b   1.000
_cell.length_c   1.000
_cell.angle_alpha   90.00
_cell.angle_beta   90.00
_cell.angle_gamma   90.00
#
_symmetry.space_group_name_H-M   'P 1'
#
loop_
_entity.id
_entity.type
_entity.pdbx_description
1 polymer ?
#
loop_
_entity_poly.entity_id
_entity_poly.type
_entity_poly.pdbx_seq_one_letter_code
_entity_poly.pdbx_strand_id
1 'polypeptide(L)' 'MKPSGNLIADTICRTAELGLMITGAADGGDVTIIDAVPVDPINVCPVCT' A
#
# COMPACT_ATOMS: atom_id res chain seq x y z
N MET A 1 10.38 8.64 -4.83
CA MET A 1 10.94 9.26 -3.60
C MET A 1 12.46 9.19 -3.49
N LYS A 2 13.07 10.11 -2.71
CA LYS A 2 14.39 9.91 -2.10
C LYS A 2 14.17 9.11 -0.79
N PRO A 3 14.92 8.01 -0.54
CA PRO A 3 14.74 7.23 0.70
C PRO A 3 15.00 8.10 1.92
N SER A 4 14.11 8.03 2.91
CA SER A 4 14.28 8.74 4.18
C SER A 4 15.29 8.05 5.11
N GLY A 5 15.61 6.78 4.83
CA GLY A 5 16.41 5.93 5.71
C GLY A 5 15.60 5.30 6.84
N ASN A 6 14.31 5.65 6.97
CA ASN A 6 13.36 4.99 7.86
C ASN A 6 12.48 4.07 7.03
N LEU A 7 12.66 2.76 7.22
CA LEU A 7 11.95 1.73 6.46
C LEU A 7 10.42 1.85 6.56
N ILE A 8 9.91 2.24 7.73
CA ILE A 8 8.46 2.40 7.96
C ILE A 8 7.94 3.60 7.17
N ALA A 9 8.62 4.75 7.27
CA ALA A 9 8.24 5.96 6.55
C ALA A 9 8.30 5.74 5.02
N ASP A 10 9.36 5.09 4.53
CA ASP A 10 9.51 4.78 3.10
C ASP A 10 8.40 3.83 2.61
N THR A 11 7.98 2.87 3.45
CA THR A 11 6.89 1.95 3.12
C THR A 11 5.55 2.68 3.02
N ILE A 12 5.24 3.58 3.98
CA ILE A 12 4.01 4.40 3.96
C ILE A 12 4.00 5.34 2.76
N CYS A 13 5.13 5.98 2.45
CA CYS A 13 5.21 6.86 1.29
C CYS A 13 5.04 6.07 -0.02
N ARG A 14 5.52 4.81 -0.09
CA ARG A 14 5.35 3.96 -1.27
C ARG A 14 3.89 3.58 -1.51
N THR A 15 3.09 3.33 -0.47
CA THR A 15 1.67 3.02 -0.68
C THR A 15 0.95 4.22 -1.29
N ALA A 16 1.25 5.45 -0.85
CA ALA A 16 0.68 6.65 -1.46
C ALA A 16 1.09 6.82 -2.93
N GLU A 17 2.37 6.59 -3.27
CA GLU A 17 2.85 6.63 -4.67
C GLU A 17 2.17 5.57 -5.56
N LEU A 18 1.79 4.42 -4.98
CA LEU A 18 1.07 3.34 -5.68
C LEU A 18 -0.44 3.59 -5.80
N GLY A 19 -0.95 4.73 -5.30
CA GLY A 19 -2.39 5.00 -5.26
C GLY A 19 -3.12 4.06 -4.30
N LEU A 20 -2.49 3.68 -3.18
CA LEU A 20 -3.10 2.87 -2.13
C LEU A 20 -3.36 3.73 -0.89
N MET A 21 -4.56 3.61 -0.33
CA MET A 21 -4.93 4.17 0.96
C MET A 21 -4.80 3.08 2.01
N ILE A 22 -3.90 3.28 3.00
CA ILE A 22 -3.79 2.38 4.15
C ILE A 22 -5.04 2.52 5.02
N THR A 23 -5.68 1.41 5.34
CA THR A 23 -6.90 1.33 6.17
C THR A 23 -6.65 0.66 7.52
N GLY A 24 -5.53 -0.03 7.67
CA GLY A 24 -5.18 -0.73 8.90
C GLY A 24 -3.73 -1.19 8.92
N ALA A 25 -3.25 -1.48 10.12
CA ALA A 25 -1.99 -2.15 10.34
C ALA A 25 -2.16 -3.13 11.51
N ALA A 26 -1.65 -4.35 11.36
CA ALA A 26 -1.70 -5.39 12.37
C ALA A 26 -0.34 -6.05 12.57
N ASP A 27 -0.11 -6.54 13.77
CA ASP A 27 1.02 -7.41 14.08
C ASP A 27 0.81 -8.79 13.46
N GLY A 28 1.74 -9.21 12.60
CA GLY A 28 1.78 -10.52 11.96
C GLY A 28 2.92 -11.41 12.47
N GLY A 29 3.51 -11.07 13.63
CA GLY A 29 4.69 -11.72 14.18
C GLY A 29 5.97 -11.13 13.59
N ASP A 30 6.65 -11.88 12.72
CA ASP A 30 7.90 -11.42 12.09
C ASP A 30 7.69 -10.31 11.04
N VAL A 31 6.43 -10.01 10.70
CA VAL A 31 6.04 -9.01 9.70
C VAL A 31 4.90 -8.14 10.22
N THR A 32 4.79 -6.93 9.66
CA THR A 32 3.61 -6.08 9.84
C THR A 32 2.68 -6.27 8.65
N ILE A 33 1.41 -6.57 8.92
CA ILE A 33 0.36 -6.63 7.90
C ILE A 33 -0.19 -5.22 7.70
N ILE A 34 -0.21 -4.75 6.46
CA ILE A 34 -0.78 -3.45 6.09
C ILE A 34 -2.01 -3.72 5.23
N ASP A 35 -3.17 -3.35 5.74
CA ASP A 35 -4.42 -3.36 4.97
C ASP A 35 -4.49 -2.07 4.17
N ALA A 36 -4.74 -2.18 2.87
CA ALA A 36 -4.87 -1.03 2.00
C ALA A 36 -5.91 -1.27 0.91
N VAL A 37 -6.53 -0.18 0.45
CA VAL A 37 -7.46 -0.18 -0.67
C VAL A 37 -6.93 0.71 -1.79
N PRO A 38 -7.17 0.37 -3.06
CA PRO A 38 -6.81 1.24 -4.17
C PRO A 38 -7.65 2.52 -4.14
N VAL A 39 -6.99 3.64 -4.40
CA VAL A 39 -7.60 4.94 -4.70
C VAL A 39 -7.92 4.96 -6.19
N ASP A 40 -9.17 5.27 -6.53
CA ASP A 40 -9.67 5.33 -7.91
C ASP A 40 -9.37 4.09 -8.78
N PRO A 41 -9.76 2.87 -8.36
CA PRO A 41 -9.50 1.67 -9.13
C PRO A 41 -10.31 1.66 -10.44
N ILE A 42 -9.68 1.17 -11.52
CA ILE A 42 -10.40 0.75 -12.72
C ILE A 42 -11.08 -0.58 -12.39
N ASN A 43 -12.38 -0.53 -12.09
CA ASN A 43 -13.21 -1.71 -11.78
C ASN A 43 -13.62 -2.52 -13.04
N VAL A 44 -12.71 -2.62 -14.01
CA VAL A 44 -12.90 -3.41 -15.22
C VAL A 44 -11.70 -4.33 -15.36
N CYS A 45 -11.94 -5.64 -15.31
CA CYS A 45 -10.90 -6.61 -15.63
C CYS A 45 -10.74 -6.65 -17.15
N PRO A 46 -9.55 -6.35 -17.71
CA PRO A 46 -9.34 -6.33 -19.16
C PRO A 46 -9.45 -7.74 -19.81
N VAL A 47 -9.52 -8.80 -19.00
CA VAL A 47 -9.57 -10.20 -19.46
C VAL A 47 -10.97 -10.81 -19.35
N CYS A 48 -11.81 -10.36 -18.42
CA CYS A 48 -13.13 -10.97 -18.16
C CYS A 48 -14.25 -10.36 -19.01
N THR A 49 -13.92 -9.76 -20.16
CA THR A 49 -14.90 -9.11 -21.06
C THR A 49 -15.55 -10.12 -22.00
#